data_AF-A0A2U1PA98-F1
#
_entry.id   AF-A0A2U1PA98-F1
#
_cell.length_a   1.000
_cell.length_b   1.000
_cell.length_c   1.000
_cell.angle_alpha   90.00
_cell.angle_beta   90.00
_cell.angle_gamma   90.00
#
_symmetry.space_group_name_H-M   'P 1'
#
loop_
_entity.id
_entity.type
_entity.pdbx_description
1 polymer ?
#
loop_
_entity_poly.entity_id
_entity_poly.type
_entity_poly.pdbx_seq_one_letter_code
_entity_poly.pdbx_strand_id
1 'polypeptide(L)' 'MSLETNNIQKWKQVPEECETYIGHYMLGEQYRKDVDLVTEEAYEYAKGLNVTKDGKDVWVFDIDDYASDAVAFGAIP' A
#
# COMPACT_ATOMS: atom_id res chain seq x y z
N MET A 1 -7.24 0.82 11.34
CA MET A 1 -7.73 2.18 11.04
C MET A 1 -6.95 3.29 11.76
N SER A 2 -6.91 3.37 13.09
CA SER A 2 -6.31 4.54 13.77
C SER A 2 -4.83 4.80 13.48
N LEU A 3 -4.05 3.76 13.15
CA LEU A 3 -2.66 3.88 12.71
C LEU A 3 -2.59 4.47 11.29
N GLU A 4 -3.32 3.88 10.34
CA GLU A 4 -3.40 4.32 8.93
C GLU A 4 -3.93 5.76 8.78
N THR A 5 -4.89 6.16 9.61
CA THR A 5 -5.43 7.53 9.59
C THR A 5 -4.61 8.52 10.41
N ASN A 6 -3.40 8.12 10.86
CA ASN A 6 -2.47 8.96 11.61
C ASN A 6 -3.04 9.54 12.92
N ASN A 7 -4.08 8.92 13.49
CA ASN A 7 -4.71 9.34 14.74
C ASN A 7 -3.91 8.87 15.96
N ILE A 8 -3.20 7.76 15.85
CA ILE A 8 -2.26 7.25 16.85
C ILE A 8 -0.87 7.26 16.22
N GLN A 9 0.07 7.92 16.87
CA GLN A 9 1.42 8.14 16.37
C GLN A 9 2.47 7.70 17.38
N LYS A 10 3.70 7.45 16.91
CA LYS A 10 4.88 7.13 17.75
C LYS A 10 4.69 5.91 18.67
N TRP A 11 3.87 4.96 18.26
CA TRP A 11 3.77 3.66 18.90
C TRP A 11 5.03 2.84 18.60
N LYS A 12 5.47 2.00 19.54
CA LYS A 12 6.73 1.25 19.43
C LYS A 12 6.53 -0.21 19.03
N GLN A 13 5.40 -0.79 19.43
CA GLN A 13 5.07 -2.18 19.19
C GLN A 13 3.56 -2.34 19.16
N VAL A 14 3.09 -3.30 18.38
CA VAL A 14 1.70 -3.74 18.35
C VAL A 14 1.32 -4.27 19.75
N PRO A 15 0.22 -3.80 20.36
CA PRO A 15 -0.29 -4.38 21.59
C PRO A 15 -0.62 -5.87 21.40
N GLU A 16 -0.31 -6.71 22.39
CA GLU A 16 -0.51 -8.16 22.32
C GLU A 16 -1.98 -8.51 22.05
N GLU A 17 -2.93 -7.73 22.59
CA GLU A 17 -4.36 -7.92 22.32
C GLU A 17 -4.75 -7.75 20.84
N CYS A 18 -3.90 -7.09 20.04
CA CYS A 18 -4.13 -6.85 18.61
C CYS A 18 -3.44 -7.88 17.70
N GLU A 19 -2.60 -8.78 18.23
CA GLU A 19 -1.79 -9.69 17.41
C GLU A 19 -2.66 -10.60 16.53
N THR A 20 -3.68 -11.23 17.12
CA THR A 20 -4.60 -12.11 16.38
C THR A 20 -5.37 -11.34 15.31
N TYR A 21 -5.80 -10.11 15.61
CA TYR A 21 -6.52 -9.26 14.66
C TYR A 21 -5.62 -8.90 13.47
N ILE A 22 -4.39 -8.48 13.72
CA ILE A 22 -3.41 -8.15 12.67
C ILE A 22 -3.05 -9.38 11.85
N GLY A 23 -2.87 -10.54 12.49
CA GLY A 23 -2.63 -11.81 11.79
C GLY A 23 -3.76 -12.14 10.80
N HIS A 24 -5.03 -12.02 11.21
CA HIS A 24 -6.17 -12.21 10.31
C HIS A 24 -6.25 -11.15 9.22
N TYR A 25 -5.90 -9.90 9.52
CA TYR A 25 -5.90 -8.82 8.53
C TYR A 25 -4.84 -9.05 7.44
N MET A 26 -3.60 -9.38 7.83
CA MET A 26 -2.45 -9.56 6.94
C MET A 26 -2.53 -10.88 6.14
N LEU A 27 -2.94 -11.98 6.77
CA LEU A 27 -3.01 -13.31 6.13
C LEU A 27 -4.37 -13.58 5.46
N GLY A 28 -5.39 -12.81 5.81
CA GLY A 28 -6.70 -12.87 5.17
C GLY A 28 -6.74 -12.07 3.86
N GLU A 29 -7.96 -11.83 3.37
CA GLU A 29 -8.15 -11.10 2.12
C GLU A 29 -8.13 -9.57 2.28
N GLN A 30 -8.31 -9.07 3.49
CA GLN A 30 -8.56 -7.63 3.70
C GLN A 30 -7.35 -6.79 3.31
N TYR A 31 -6.14 -7.18 3.73
CA TYR A 31 -4.92 -6.47 3.34
C TYR A 31 -4.78 -6.34 1.81
N ARG A 32 -5.02 -7.43 1.07
CA ARG A 32 -4.96 -7.41 -0.40
C ARG A 32 -6.02 -6.50 -1.01
N LYS A 33 -7.26 -6.56 -0.54
CA LYS A 33 -8.34 -5.70 -1.02
C LYS A 33 -8.05 -4.22 -0.78
N ASP A 34 -7.46 -3.89 0.36
CA ASP A 34 -7.10 -2.50 0.68
C ASP A 34 -5.96 -2.01 -0.23
N VAL A 35 -4.95 -2.84 -0.49
CA VAL A 35 -3.86 -2.54 -1.44
C VAL A 35 -4.39 -2.39 -2.87
N ASP A 36 -5.24 -3.29 -3.33
CA ASP A 36 -5.84 -3.25 -4.66
C ASP A 36 -6.62 -1.95 -4.87
N LEU A 37 -7.43 -1.56 -3.89
CA LEU A 37 -8.22 -0.32 -3.94
C LEU A 37 -7.33 0.92 -4.05
N VAL A 38 -6.30 1.03 -3.21
CA VAL A 38 -5.39 2.19 -3.25
C VAL A 38 -4.59 2.23 -4.56
N THR A 39 -4.22 1.07 -5.10
CA THR A 39 -3.50 0.95 -6.37
C THR A 39 -4.39 1.37 -7.54
N GLU A 40 -5.66 0.96 -7.54
CA GLU A 40 -6.64 1.34 -8.56
C GLU A 40 -6.88 2.85 -8.56
N GLU A 41 -7.10 3.46 -7.39
CA GLU A 41 -7.28 4.91 -7.26
C GLU A 41 -6.04 5.70 -7.72
N ALA A 42 -4.84 5.24 -7.37
CA ALA A 42 -3.59 5.85 -7.83
C ALA A 42 -3.43 5.76 -9.36
N TYR A 43 -3.80 4.63 -9.95
CA TYR A 43 -3.77 4.42 -11.39
C TYR A 43 -4.78 5.31 -12.14
N GLU A 44 -6.01 5.39 -11.67
CA GLU A 44 -7.02 6.26 -12.28
C GLU A 44 -6.66 7.74 -12.13
N TYR A 45 -6.08 8.15 -11.00
CA TYR A 45 -5.51 9.49 -10.84
C TYR A 45 -4.42 9.76 -11.89
N ALA A 46 -3.46 8.85 -12.07
CA ALA A 46 -2.38 8.99 -13.03
C ALA A 46 -2.89 9.11 -14.48
N LYS A 47 -3.93 8.35 -14.86
CA LYS A 47 -4.57 8.45 -16.18
C LYS A 47 -5.21 9.82 -16.44
N GLY A 48 -5.69 10.49 -15.40
CA GLY A 48 -6.30 11.80 -15.50
C GLY A 48 -5.31 12.96 -15.66
N LEU A 49 -4.00 12.71 -15.46
CA LEU A 49 -2.98 13.75 -15.54
C LEU A 49 -2.60 14.06 -16.99
N ASN A 50 -2.47 15.35 -17.30
CA ASN A 50 -1.90 15.81 -18.56
C ASN A 50 -0.37 15.87 -18.46
N VAL A 51 0.25 14.70 -18.61
CA VAL A 51 1.71 14.50 -18.55
C VAL A 51 2.37 15.25 -19.71
N THR A 52 3.32 16.14 -19.40
CA THR A 52 4.06 16.84 -20.44
C THR A 52 5.05 15.86 -21.07
N LYS A 53 5.09 15.78 -22.41
CA LYS A 53 6.02 14.89 -23.13
C LYS A 53 7.49 15.35 -23.06
N ASP A 54 7.85 16.09 -22.01
CA ASP A 54 9.20 16.60 -21.75
C ASP A 54 10.06 15.62 -20.94
N GLY A 55 9.46 14.53 -20.46
CA GLY A 55 10.15 13.42 -19.78
C GLY A 55 10.52 13.73 -18.33
N LYS A 56 9.86 14.70 -17.68
CA LYS A 56 10.16 15.10 -16.30
C LYS A 56 9.15 14.63 -15.26
N ASP A 57 8.08 13.99 -15.70
CA ASP A 57 7.06 13.41 -14.82
C ASP A 57 7.56 12.07 -14.23
N VAL A 58 7.53 11.95 -12.91
CA VAL A 58 8.05 10.79 -12.18
C VAL A 58 7.07 10.37 -11.09
N TRP A 59 6.90 9.07 -10.90
CA TRP A 59 6.23 8.48 -9.75
C TRP A 59 7.26 7.84 -8.82
N VAL A 60 7.23 8.19 -7.54
CA VAL A 60 8.19 7.68 -6.54
C VAL A 60 7.52 6.57 -5.76
N PHE A 61 8.16 5.41 -5.71
CA PHE A 61 7.75 4.27 -4.90
C PHE A 61 8.72 4.10 -3.75
N ASP A 62 8.17 3.99 -2.54
CA ASP A 62 8.94 3.54 -1.38
C ASP A 62 9.12 2.02 -1.46
N ILE A 63 10.27 1.55 -1.05
CA ILE A 63 10.62 0.12 -1.05
C ILE A 63 11.22 -0.17 0.30
N ASP A 64 10.41 -0.64 1.27
CA ASP A 64 10.90 -1.25 2.51
C ASP A 64 9.87 -2.14 3.25
N ASP A 65 10.46 -3.16 3.91
CA ASP A 65 10.03 -4.14 4.93
C ASP A 65 9.05 -5.31 4.65
N TYR A 66 8.96 -5.74 3.39
CA TYR A 66 8.99 -7.18 3.03
C TYR A 66 9.48 -7.27 1.58
N ALA A 67 10.79 -7.12 1.37
CA ALA A 67 11.46 -7.16 0.06
C ALA A 67 11.44 -8.55 -0.61
N SER A 68 10.38 -9.34 -0.43
CA SER A 68 10.17 -10.62 -1.11
C SER A 68 8.70 -10.96 -1.34
N ASP A 69 7.84 -9.98 -1.66
CA ASP A 69 6.61 -10.24 -2.42
C ASP A 69 6.83 -9.96 -3.92
N ALA A 70 7.94 -10.52 -4.43
CA ALA A 70 8.24 -10.67 -5.87
C ALA A 70 7.17 -11.47 -6.66
N VAL A 71 5.99 -11.70 -6.06
CA VAL A 71 4.82 -12.37 -6.61
C VAL A 71 3.74 -11.38 -7.08
N ALA A 72 3.74 -10.12 -6.61
CA ALA A 72 2.63 -9.18 -6.92
C ALA A 72 2.83 -8.31 -8.18
N PHE A 73 4.06 -8.10 -8.65
CA PHE A 73 4.35 -7.29 -9.86
C PHE A 73 4.87 -8.11 -11.05
N GLY A 74 4.65 -9.42 -11.03
CA GLY A 74 4.87 -10.31 -12.17
C GLY A 74 3.59 -10.43 -13.00
N ALA A 75 3.57 -9.75 -14.15
CA ALA A 75 2.54 -9.80 -15.20
C ALA A 75 1.29 -8.94 -15.00
N ILE A 76 1.47 -7.63 -15.20
CA ILE A 76 0.45 -6.82 -15.89
C ILE A 76 0.91 -6.75 -17.36
N PRO A 77 0.09 -7.12 -18.36
CA PRO A 77 0.47 -7.08 -19.78
C PRO A 77 0.78 -5.68 -20.29
#